data_AF-A0A6A4RER2-F1
#
_entry.id   AF-A0A6A4RER2-F1
#
_cell.length_a   1.000
_cell.length_b   1.000
_cell.length_c   1.000
_cell.angle_alpha   90.00
_cell.angle_beta   90.00
_cell.angle_gamma   90.00
#
_symmetry.space_group_name_H-M   'P 1'
#
loop_
_entity.id
_entity.type
_entity.pdbx_description
1 polymer ?
#
loop_
_entity_poly.entity_id
_entity_poly.type
_entity_poly.pdbx_seq_one_letter_code
_entity_poly.pdbx_strand_id
1 'polypeptide(L)'
;MVFTSLAAAASVVTFLVHTFVGGRRVVAPLLADRSLPKPSKWLNYYCWHVTTVLIAFMVGGFLWLVFDPHLPSLVFLGALAFALSVLSAAVALKAGIGPLRFPSTSLFAAIAIICMAAGLFM
;
A
#
# COMPACT_ATOMS: atom_id res chain seq x y z
N MET A 1 11.04 -0.72 18.91
CA MET A 1 11.23 0.66 18.38
C MET A 1 11.87 0.72 16.99
N VAL A 2 13.05 0.11 16.74
CA VAL A 2 13.73 0.18 15.42
C VAL A 2 12.86 -0.36 14.28
N PHE A 3 12.31 -1.57 14.43
CA PHE A 3 11.47 -2.17 13.39
C PHE A 3 10.17 -1.39 13.14
N THR A 4 9.53 -0.83 14.17
CA THR A 4 8.36 0.05 14.01
C THR A 4 8.71 1.30 13.21
N SER A 5 9.89 1.89 13.47
CA SER A 5 10.38 3.05 12.70
C SER A 5 10.65 2.69 11.24
N LEU A 6 11.18 1.49 10.98
CA LEU A 6 11.34 0.97 9.61
C LEU A 6 10.00 0.73 8.91
N ALA A 7 8.99 0.21 9.62
CA ALA A 7 7.65 0.04 9.07
C ALA A 7 7.02 1.40 8.71
N ALA A 8 7.18 2.41 9.58
CA ALA A 8 6.76 3.77 9.31
C ALA A 8 7.47 4.33 8.06
N ALA A 9 8.79 4.22 7.96
CA ALA A 9 9.54 4.66 6.78
C ALA A 9 9.10 3.94 5.49
N ALA A 10 8.92 2.61 5.55
CA ALA A 10 8.45 1.82 4.41
C ALA A 10 7.03 2.24 3.96
N SER A 11 6.14 2.55 4.90
CA SER A 11 4.80 3.07 4.59
C SER A 11 4.85 4.46 3.94
N VAL A 12 5.75 5.34 4.39
CA VAL A 12 5.97 6.66 3.75
C VAL A 12 6.49 6.48 2.32
N VAL A 13 7.48 5.63 2.10
CA VAL A 13 7.98 5.33 0.75
C VAL A 13 6.85 4.80 -0.13
N THR A 14 6.03 3.89 0.39
CA THR A 14 4.87 3.34 -0.33
C THR A 14 3.86 4.42 -0.68
N PHE A 15 3.56 5.34 0.25
CA PHE A 15 2.69 6.49 0.01
C PHE A 15 3.21 7.40 -1.10
N LEU A 16 4.51 7.72 -1.07
CA LEU A 16 5.15 8.58 -2.07
C LEU A 16 5.19 7.90 -3.45
N VAL A 17 5.54 6.61 -3.50
CA VAL A 17 5.57 5.84 -4.75
C VAL A 17 4.17 5.73 -5.35
N HIS A 18 3.16 5.40 -4.54
CA HIS A 18 1.76 5.38 -4.98
C HIS A 18 1.39 6.74 -5.55
N THR A 19 1.43 7.79 -4.74
CA THR A 19 0.93 9.13 -5.10
C THR A 19 1.62 9.71 -6.33
N PHE A 20 2.96 9.71 -6.38
CA PHE A 20 3.70 10.45 -7.40
C PHE A 20 4.13 9.57 -8.58
N VAL A 21 4.73 8.41 -8.32
CA VAL A 21 5.21 7.52 -9.39
C VAL A 21 4.03 6.84 -10.07
N GLY A 22 3.12 6.26 -9.28
CA GLY A 22 1.92 5.64 -9.84
C GLY A 22 0.93 6.66 -10.38
N GLY A 23 0.87 7.89 -9.85
CA GLY A 23 0.11 8.97 -10.47
C GLY A 23 0.53 9.22 -11.93
N ARG A 24 1.84 9.27 -12.19
CA ARG A 24 2.38 9.44 -13.55
C ARG A 24 2.24 8.19 -14.42
N ARG A 25 2.42 6.98 -13.86
CA ARG A 25 2.50 5.72 -14.62
C ARG A 25 1.17 4.97 -14.76
N VAL A 26 0.19 5.24 -13.91
CA VAL A 26 -1.09 4.51 -13.84
C VAL A 26 -2.26 5.46 -14.06
N VAL A 27 -2.35 6.53 -13.27
CA VAL A 27 -3.50 7.47 -13.33
C VAL A 27 -3.50 8.29 -14.61
N ALA A 28 -2.36 8.89 -14.98
CA ALA A 28 -2.31 9.70 -16.20
C ALA A 28 -2.70 8.90 -17.46
N PRO A 29 -2.19 7.66 -17.68
CA PRO A 29 -2.68 6.80 -18.77
C PRO A 29 -4.16 6.44 -18.66
N LEU A 30 -4.66 6.08 -17.46
CA LEU A 30 -6.07 5.77 -17.22
C LEU A 30 -6.99 6.92 -17.65
N LEU A 31 -6.62 8.16 -17.33
CA LEU A 31 -7.42 9.33 -17.67
C LEU A 31 -7.33 9.68 -19.15
N ALA A 32 -6.16 9.45 -19.77
CA ALA A 32 -5.94 9.68 -21.20
C ALA A 32 -6.67 8.66 -22.11
N ASP A 33 -6.94 7.45 -21.62
CA ASP A 33 -7.61 6.38 -22.39
C ASP A 33 -9.01 6.80 -22.86
N ARG A 34 -9.30 6.78 -24.17
CA ARG A 34 -10.61 7.15 -24.72
C ARG A 34 -11.55 5.98 -25.01
N SER A 35 -11.06 4.75 -24.85
CA SER A 35 -11.81 3.52 -25.09
C SER A 35 -12.66 3.08 -23.89
N LEU A 36 -12.28 3.50 -22.68
CA LEU A 36 -12.98 3.14 -21.46
C LEU A 36 -14.31 3.89 -21.29
N PRO A 37 -15.40 3.21 -20.89
CA PRO A 37 -16.63 3.87 -20.46
C PRO A 37 -16.35 4.87 -19.33
N LYS A 38 -17.01 6.04 -19.40
CA LYS A 38 -16.83 7.12 -18.42
C LYS A 38 -17.02 6.66 -16.96
N PRO A 39 -18.04 5.85 -16.61
CA PRO A 39 -18.20 5.37 -15.23
C PRO A 39 -17.01 4.53 -14.75
N SER A 40 -16.53 3.58 -15.56
CA SER A 40 -15.41 2.70 -15.19
C SER A 40 -14.11 3.49 -14.99
N LYS A 41 -13.85 4.50 -15.83
CA LYS A 41 -12.67 5.37 -15.69
C LYS A 41 -12.68 6.13 -14.36
N TRP A 42 -13.78 6.83 -14.07
CA TRP A 42 -13.87 7.68 -12.88
C TRP A 42 -13.98 6.87 -11.59
N LEU A 43 -14.58 5.67 -11.63
CA LEU A 43 -14.57 4.75 -10.50
C LEU A 43 -13.14 4.29 -10.18
N ASN A 44 -12.33 3.92 -11.18
CA ASN A 44 -10.93 3.57 -10.95
C ASN A 44 -10.10 4.76 -10.42
N TYR A 45 -10.37 5.98 -10.90
CA TYR A 45 -9.75 7.19 -10.37
C TYR A 45 -10.17 7.48 -8.91
N TYR A 46 -11.41 7.16 -8.53
CA TYR A 46 -11.84 7.21 -7.14
C TYR A 46 -11.12 6.15 -6.30
N CYS A 47 -11.06 4.89 -6.76
CA CYS A 47 -10.35 3.82 -6.06
C CYS A 47 -8.87 4.16 -5.83
N TRP A 48 -8.22 4.83 -6.78
CA TRP A 48 -6.87 5.37 -6.61
C TRP A 48 -6.73 6.29 -5.39
N HIS A 49 -7.68 7.22 -5.21
CA HIS A 49 -7.69 8.14 -4.08
C HIS A 49 -8.05 7.44 -2.76
N VAL A 50 -8.96 6.48 -2.79
CA VAL A 50 -9.25 5.62 -1.63
C VAL A 50 -7.97 4.94 -1.13
N THR A 51 -7.17 4.35 -2.04
CA THR A 51 -5.89 3.75 -1.67
C THR A 51 -4.89 4.80 -1.16
N THR A 52 -4.87 6.00 -1.75
CA THR A 52 -4.01 7.10 -1.28
C THR A 52 -4.32 7.47 0.17
N VAL A 53 -5.61 7.66 0.50
CA VAL A 53 -6.09 7.95 1.85
C VAL A 53 -5.75 6.79 2.79
N LEU A 54 -6.01 5.55 2.39
CA LEU A 54 -5.71 4.37 3.19
C LEU A 54 -4.23 4.32 3.59
N ILE A 55 -3.31 4.50 2.63
CA ILE A 55 -1.88 4.46 2.91
C ILE A 55 -1.48 5.65 3.80
N ALA A 56 -2.06 6.84 3.61
CA ALA A 56 -1.81 7.98 4.50
C ALA A 56 -2.20 7.69 5.96
N PHE A 57 -3.35 7.02 6.17
CA PHE A 57 -3.75 6.56 7.50
C PHE A 57 -2.81 5.48 8.05
N MET A 58 -2.33 4.56 7.21
CA MET A 58 -1.31 3.60 7.62
C MET A 58 -0.01 4.28 8.06
N VAL A 59 0.45 5.30 7.32
CA VAL A 59 1.60 6.14 7.70
C VAL A 59 1.38 6.77 9.06
N GLY A 60 0.22 7.43 9.27
CA GLY A 60 -0.14 8.03 10.55
C GLY A 60 -0.15 7.01 11.69
N GLY A 61 -0.75 5.84 11.46
CA GLY A 61 -0.79 4.75 12.42
C GLY A 61 0.59 4.22 12.80
N PHE A 62 1.46 3.95 11.83
CA PHE A 62 2.82 3.50 12.12
C PHE A 62 3.66 4.57 12.81
N LEU A 63 3.54 5.84 12.41
CA LEU A 63 4.24 6.95 13.07
C LEU A 63 3.78 7.12 14.52
N TRP A 64 2.48 7.00 14.79
CA TRP A 64 1.97 7.03 16.16
C TRP A 64 2.54 5.89 17.01
N LEU A 65 2.60 4.66 16.47
CA LEU A 65 3.15 3.48 17.15
C LEU A 65 4.67 3.56 17.41
N VAL A 66 5.39 4.48 16.78
CA VAL A 66 6.80 4.76 17.13
C VAL A 66 6.89 5.38 18.53
N PHE A 67 5.94 6.24 18.89
CA PHE A 67 5.92 6.97 20.16
C PHE A 67 5.09 6.27 21.24
N ASP A 68 4.04 5.55 20.84
CA ASP A 68 3.13 4.84 21.74
C ASP A 68 2.95 3.38 21.27
N PRO A 69 3.86 2.47 21.61
CA PRO A 69 3.83 1.10 21.12
C PRO A 69 2.60 0.32 21.60
N HIS A 70 1.79 -0.16 20.66
CA HIS A 70 0.57 -0.92 20.95
C HIS A 70 0.45 -2.15 20.02
N LEU A 71 0.65 -3.35 20.57
CA LEU A 71 0.80 -4.58 19.80
C LEU A 71 -0.43 -4.91 18.94
N PRO A 72 -1.68 -4.81 19.46
CA PRO A 72 -2.86 -5.09 18.63
C PRO A 72 -2.97 -4.17 17.41
N SER A 73 -2.64 -2.88 17.55
CA SER A 73 -2.66 -1.92 16.44
C SER A 73 -1.59 -2.24 15.40
N LEU A 74 -0.41 -2.66 15.86
CA LEU A 74 0.69 -3.07 15.00
C LEU A 74 0.32 -4.33 14.21
N VAL A 75 -0.24 -5.36 14.86
CA VAL A 75 -0.76 -6.56 14.21
C VAL A 75 -1.84 -6.22 13.18
N PHE A 76 -2.77 -5.32 13.51
CA PHE A 76 -3.83 -4.89 12.59
C PHE A 76 -3.27 -4.23 11.33
N LEU A 77 -2.35 -3.27 11.47
CA LEU A 77 -1.72 -2.58 10.33
C LEU A 77 -0.85 -3.54 9.49
N GLY A 78 -0.13 -4.44 10.13
CA GLY A 78 0.67 -5.48 9.45
C GLY A 78 -0.21 -6.46 8.67
N ALA A 79 -1.30 -6.92 9.25
CA ALA A 79 -2.26 -7.80 8.60
C ALA A 79 -2.96 -7.11 7.41
N LEU A 80 -3.31 -5.82 7.54
CA LEU A 80 -3.82 -5.02 6.44
C LEU A 80 -2.81 -4.94 5.28
N ALA A 81 -1.54 -4.62 5.57
CA ALA A 81 -0.49 -4.60 4.55
C ALA A 81 -0.35 -5.97 3.85
N PHE A 82 -0.33 -7.06 4.63
CA PHE A 82 -0.27 -8.41 4.08
C PHE A 82 -1.45 -8.71 3.15
N ALA A 83 -2.68 -8.40 3.58
CA ALA A 83 -3.88 -8.61 2.79
C ALA A 83 -3.86 -7.82 1.47
N LEU A 84 -3.41 -6.56 1.50
CA LEU A 84 -3.27 -5.73 0.29
C LEU A 84 -2.19 -6.27 -0.66
N SER A 85 -1.09 -6.80 -0.13
CA SER A 85 -0.06 -7.48 -0.93
C SER A 85 -0.61 -8.72 -1.63
N VAL A 86 -1.33 -9.57 -0.89
CA VAL A 86 -1.97 -10.79 -1.44
C VAL A 86 -3.01 -10.43 -2.50
N LEU A 87 -3.85 -9.42 -2.24
CA LEU A 87 -4.83 -8.94 -3.21
C LEU A 87 -4.15 -8.42 -4.49
N SER A 88 -3.08 -7.63 -4.35
CA SER A 88 -2.29 -7.13 -5.48
C SER A 88 -1.72 -8.28 -6.32
N ALA A 89 -1.13 -9.29 -5.67
CA ALA A 89 -0.62 -10.47 -6.34
C ALA A 89 -1.73 -11.25 -7.07
N ALA A 90 -2.87 -11.47 -6.42
CA ALA A 90 -4.00 -12.18 -6.99
C ALA A 90 -4.56 -11.48 -8.24
N VAL A 91 -4.69 -10.15 -8.20
CA VAL A 91 -5.13 -9.35 -9.35
C VAL A 91 -4.11 -9.42 -10.49
N ALA A 92 -2.81 -9.31 -10.19
CA ALA A 92 -1.76 -9.43 -11.20
C ALA A 92 -1.79 -10.81 -11.90
N LEU A 93 -1.89 -11.89 -11.12
CA LEU A 93 -2.03 -13.26 -11.66
C LEU A 93 -3.27 -13.39 -12.54
N LYS A 94 -4.41 -12.88 -12.09
CA LYS A 94 -5.67 -12.90 -12.87
C LYS A 94 -5.53 -12.14 -14.19
N ALA A 95 -4.71 -11.08 -14.22
CA ALA A 95 -4.42 -10.31 -15.42
C ALA A 95 -3.31 -10.91 -16.31
N GLY A 96 -2.74 -12.08 -15.95
CA GLY A 96 -1.61 -12.67 -16.68
C GLY A 96 -0.31 -11.88 -16.53
N ILE A 97 -0.19 -11.06 -15.48
CA ILE A 97 0.98 -10.23 -15.19
C ILE A 97 1.75 -10.86 -14.03
N GLY A 98 3.08 -10.89 -14.13
CA GLY A 98 3.94 -11.33 -13.02
C GLY A 98 3.67 -10.50 -11.75
N PRO A 99 3.40 -11.10 -10.57
CA PRO A 99 2.95 -10.37 -9.37
C PRO A 99 3.86 -9.23 -8.90
N LEU A 100 5.17 -9.40 -9.07
CA LEU A 100 6.17 -8.41 -8.68
C LEU A 100 6.26 -7.22 -9.64
N ARG A 101 5.61 -7.29 -10.82
CA ARG A 101 5.48 -6.13 -11.70
C ARG A 101 4.52 -5.09 -11.16
N PHE A 102 3.64 -5.46 -10.24
CA PHE A 102 2.83 -4.50 -9.48
C PHE A 102 3.63 -4.05 -8.26
N PRO A 103 4.09 -2.78 -8.19
CA PRO A 103 4.89 -2.31 -7.07
C PRO A 103 4.17 -2.46 -5.72
N SER A 104 2.83 -2.38 -5.72
CA SER A 104 1.99 -2.61 -4.53
C SER A 104 2.25 -3.98 -3.89
N THR A 105 2.49 -5.03 -4.69
CA THR A 105 2.76 -6.37 -4.16
C THR A 105 4.02 -6.36 -3.28
N SER A 106 5.14 -5.87 -3.79
CA SER A 106 6.40 -5.88 -3.05
C SER A 106 6.44 -4.84 -1.93
N LEU A 107 5.87 -3.65 -2.15
CA LEU A 107 5.87 -2.57 -1.15
C LEU A 107 5.03 -2.94 0.08
N PHE A 108 3.82 -3.47 -0.11
CA PHE A 108 2.99 -3.90 1.01
C PHE A 108 3.53 -5.17 1.68
N ALA A 109 4.14 -6.10 0.93
CA ALA A 109 4.83 -7.26 1.51
C ALA A 109 5.98 -6.82 2.43
N ALA A 110 6.79 -5.85 1.99
CA ALA A 110 7.89 -5.32 2.80
C ALA A 110 7.37 -4.71 4.12
N ILE A 111 6.31 -3.89 4.07
CA ILE A 111 5.68 -3.35 5.29
C ILE A 111 5.21 -4.48 6.20
N ALA A 112 4.51 -5.49 5.66
CA ALA A 112 4.00 -6.61 6.45
C ALA A 112 5.12 -7.40 7.14
N ILE A 113 6.20 -7.70 6.43
CA ILE A 113 7.36 -8.44 6.96
C ILE A 113 8.07 -7.63 8.07
N ILE A 114 8.31 -6.34 7.83
CA ILE A 114 8.95 -5.45 8.82
C ILE A 114 8.05 -5.29 10.05
N CYS A 115 6.73 -5.17 9.84
CA CYS A 115 5.75 -5.09 10.91
C CYS A 115 5.71 -6.38 11.74
N MET A 116 5.75 -7.55 11.10
CA MET A 116 5.83 -8.82 11.81
C MET A 116 7.09 -8.90 12.68
N ALA A 117 8.24 -8.48 12.16
CA ALA A 117 9.46 -8.37 12.97
C ALA A 117 9.27 -7.39 14.14
N ALA A 118 8.64 -6.23 13.92
CA ALA A 118 8.35 -5.28 14.98
C ALA A 118 7.51 -5.88 16.11
N GLY A 119 6.50 -6.71 15.80
CA GLY A 119 5.67 -7.38 16.79
C GLY A 119 6.38 -8.48 17.58
N LEU A 120 7.40 -9.14 17.00
CA LEU A 120 8.22 -10.15 17.69
C LEU A 120 9.20 -9.55 18.69
N PHE A 121 9.58 -8.28 18.52
CA PHE A 121 10.58 -7.58 19.34
C PHE A 121 10.01 -6.36 20.07
N MET A 122 8.69 -6.32 20.27
CA MET A 122 7.99 -5.23 20.97
C MET A 122 7.89 -5.47 22.46
#